data_AF-A0A2D6XAY2-F1
#
_entry.id   AF-A0A2D6XAY2-F1
#
_cell.length_a   1.000
_cell.length_b   1.000
_cell.length_c   1.000
_cell.angle_alpha   90.00
_cell.angle_beta   90.00
_cell.angle_gamma   90.00
#
_symmetry.space_group_name_H-M   'P 1'
#
loop_
_entity.id
_entity.type
_entity.pdbx_description
1 polymer ?
#
loop_
_entity_poly.entity_id
_entity_poly.type
_entity_poly.pdbx_seq_one_letter_code
_entity_poly.pdbx_strand_id
1 'polypeptide(L)'
;MNISNPADAIAETLLTARGDMIRRSATAAERFAKGSLNQILTMGSDDPGWADTPGLTSATTGSYAGDDTDNRAIPHGMGVIPDLVIIIGNNNSAGGYIAVRTHAGVYLTCISTRARYTTTISDATNFHVGLSSDYYASVNEDGSGYHWYAFEF
;
A
#
# COMPACT_ATOMS: atom_id res chain seq x y z
N MET A 1 -58.04 2.27 12.67
CA MET A 1 -57.06 1.56 11.84
C MET A 1 -55.82 2.43 11.81
N ASN A 2 -54.76 2.06 12.52
CA ASN A 2 -53.53 2.83 12.48
C ASN A 2 -52.87 2.49 11.15
N ILE A 3 -52.95 3.41 10.18
CA ILE A 3 -52.26 3.25 8.90
C ILE A 3 -50.80 3.51 9.26
N SER A 4 -49.99 2.45 9.30
CA SER A 4 -48.55 2.61 9.46
C SER A 4 -48.05 3.59 8.39
N ASN A 5 -47.15 4.49 8.79
CA ASN A 5 -46.55 5.42 7.83
C ASN A 5 -45.90 4.57 6.72
N PRO A 6 -46.15 4.85 5.43
CA PRO A 6 -45.53 4.08 4.34
C PRO A 6 -44.00 4.01 4.42
N ALA A 7 -43.36 4.99 5.08
CA ALA A 7 -41.94 4.94 5.40
C ALA A 7 -41.58 3.79 6.38
N ASP A 8 -42.43 3.52 7.37
CA ASP A 8 -42.25 2.43 8.34
C ASP A 8 -42.46 1.07 7.68
N ALA A 9 -43.36 0.98 6.69
CA ALA A 9 -43.62 -0.27 5.96
C ALA A 9 -42.42 -0.76 5.13
N ILE A 10 -41.67 0.16 4.49
CA ILE A 10 -40.46 -0.19 3.73
C ILE A 10 -39.31 -0.58 4.67
N ALA A 11 -39.17 0.13 5.80
CA ALA A 11 -38.14 -0.15 6.79
C ALA A 11 -38.36 -1.49 7.50
N GLU A 12 -39.61 -1.86 7.83
CA GLU A 12 -39.92 -3.09 8.58
C GLU A 12 -39.98 -4.36 7.71
N THR A 13 -40.31 -4.25 6.42
CA THR A 13 -40.47 -5.44 5.56
C THR A 13 -39.20 -5.86 4.82
N LEU A 14 -38.31 -4.91 4.50
CA LEU A 14 -37.14 -5.17 3.65
C LEU A 14 -35.83 -5.28 4.44
N LEU A 15 -35.67 -4.52 5.54
CA LEU A 15 -34.45 -4.50 6.34
C LEU A 15 -34.61 -5.43 7.55
N THR A 16 -33.99 -6.62 7.49
CA THR A 16 -34.19 -7.68 8.50
C THR A 16 -33.10 -7.71 9.57
N ALA A 17 -31.99 -6.99 9.38
CA ALA A 17 -30.86 -6.94 10.29
C ALA A 17 -30.28 -5.52 10.42
N ARG A 18 -29.67 -5.23 11.57
CA ARG A 18 -28.98 -3.96 11.81
C ARG A 18 -27.82 -3.79 10.83
N GLY A 19 -27.78 -2.63 10.18
CA GLY A 19 -26.76 -2.29 9.18
C GLY A 19 -27.09 -2.74 7.76
N ASP A 20 -28.25 -3.38 7.54
CA ASP A 20 -28.75 -3.57 6.18
C ASP A 20 -28.96 -2.22 5.48
N MET A 21 -28.80 -2.23 4.17
CA MET A 21 -29.03 -1.09 3.28
C MET A 21 -30.08 -1.46 2.24
N ILE A 22 -30.63 -0.45 1.57
CA ILE A 22 -31.49 -0.65 0.40
C ILE A 22 -30.66 -0.33 -0.85
N ARG A 23 -30.64 -1.24 -1.83
CA ARG A 23 -30.13 -0.95 -3.17
C ARG A 23 -31.23 -1.08 -4.21
N ARG A 24 -31.06 -0.42 -5.35
CA ARG A 24 -31.96 -0.59 -6.49
C ARG A 24 -31.29 -1.53 -7.48
N SER A 25 -31.87 -2.70 -7.69
CA SER A 25 -31.49 -3.58 -8.79
C SER A 25 -32.04 -3.04 -10.10
N ALA A 26 -31.87 -3.78 -11.20
CA ALA A 26 -32.36 -3.38 -12.52
C ALA A 26 -33.87 -3.02 -12.55
N THR A 27 -34.68 -3.52 -11.61
CA THR A 27 -36.14 -3.38 -11.65
C THR A 27 -36.81 -2.94 -10.34
N ALA A 28 -36.20 -3.18 -9.18
CA ALA A 28 -36.84 -2.89 -7.89
C ALA A 28 -35.84 -2.49 -6.79
N ALA A 29 -36.36 -1.91 -5.72
CA ALA A 29 -35.60 -1.77 -4.48
C ALA A 29 -35.53 -3.14 -3.78
N GLU A 30 -34.33 -3.52 -3.36
CA GLU A 30 -34.07 -4.79 -2.69
C GLU A 30 -33.16 -4.60 -1.48
N ARG A 31 -33.17 -5.59 -0.58
CA ARG A 31 -32.31 -5.63 0.60
C ARG A 31 -30.86 -5.86 0.16
N PHE A 32 -29.98 -4.96 0.54
CA PHE A 32 -28.54 -5.16 0.49
C PHE A 32 -28.02 -5.44 1.89
N ALA A 33 -27.77 -6.72 2.18
CA ALA A 33 -27.33 -7.15 3.50
C ALA A 33 -26.04 -6.45 3.91
N LYS A 34 -25.83 -6.20 5.22
CA LYS A 34 -24.55 -5.68 5.71
C LYS A 34 -23.36 -6.57 5.32
N GLY A 35 -22.21 -5.94 5.07
CA GLY A 35 -20.95 -6.65 4.86
C GLY A 35 -20.46 -7.39 6.11
N SER A 36 -19.53 -8.30 5.90
CA SER A 36 -18.76 -8.95 6.97
C SER A 36 -17.72 -7.98 7.57
N LEU A 37 -17.06 -8.41 8.65
CA LEU A 37 -15.94 -7.66 9.22
C LEU A 37 -14.85 -7.43 8.15
N ASN A 38 -14.27 -6.23 8.12
CA ASN A 38 -13.24 -5.82 7.16
C ASN A 38 -13.70 -5.89 5.70
N GLN A 39 -14.99 -5.63 5.45
CA GLN A 39 -15.48 -5.38 4.10
C GLN A 39 -15.85 -3.91 3.92
N ILE A 40 -15.52 -3.39 2.75
CA ILE A 40 -15.90 -2.06 2.30
C ILE A 40 -16.90 -2.17 1.16
N LEU A 41 -17.80 -1.20 1.07
CA LEU A 41 -18.69 -1.09 -0.08
C LEU A 41 -17.92 -0.48 -1.24
N THR A 42 -17.83 -1.20 -2.34
CA THR A 42 -17.12 -0.76 -3.55
C THR A 42 -18.08 -0.60 -4.71
N MET A 43 -17.76 0.31 -5.63
CA MET A 43 -18.45 0.47 -6.90
C MET A 43 -17.60 -0.17 -8.00
N GLY A 44 -18.18 -1.12 -8.72
CA GLY A 44 -17.57 -1.74 -9.91
C GLY A 44 -18.24 -1.27 -11.21
N SER A 45 -18.08 -2.04 -12.28
CA SER A 45 -18.84 -1.86 -13.53
C SER A 45 -20.32 -2.17 -13.37
N ASP A 46 -20.67 -2.99 -12.38
CA ASP A 46 -22.02 -3.41 -12.03
C ASP A 46 -22.48 -2.74 -10.72
N ASP A 47 -23.55 -3.28 -10.11
CA ASP A 47 -24.09 -2.81 -8.84
C ASP A 47 -23.05 -2.82 -7.71
N PRO A 48 -23.14 -1.88 -6.73
CA PRO A 48 -22.27 -1.88 -5.57
C PRO A 48 -22.23 -3.23 -4.84
N GLY A 49 -21.03 -3.64 -4.45
CA GLY A 49 -20.76 -4.90 -3.78
C GLY A 49 -19.79 -4.75 -2.61
N TRP A 50 -19.94 -5.62 -1.61
CA TRP A 50 -18.95 -5.75 -0.55
C TRP A 50 -17.68 -6.40 -1.13
N ALA A 51 -16.55 -5.75 -0.92
CA ALA A 51 -15.24 -6.31 -1.17
C ALA A 51 -14.45 -6.32 0.13
N ASP A 52 -13.48 -7.23 0.25
CA ASP A 52 -12.56 -7.20 1.38
C ASP A 52 -11.73 -5.90 1.33
N THR A 53 -11.47 -5.32 2.49
CA THR A 53 -10.61 -4.13 2.58
C THR A 53 -9.23 -4.49 2.03
N PRO A 54 -8.67 -3.71 1.10
CA PRO A 54 -7.28 -3.87 0.66
C PRO A 54 -6.33 -3.87 1.85
N GLY A 55 -5.32 -4.73 1.82
CA GLY A 55 -4.39 -4.91 2.91
C GLY A 55 -3.11 -5.54 2.39
N LEU A 56 -2.10 -5.63 3.24
CA LEU A 56 -0.79 -6.17 2.87
C LEU A 56 -0.91 -7.53 2.18
N THR A 57 -0.55 -7.59 0.90
CA THR A 57 -0.62 -8.80 0.07
C THR A 57 0.69 -9.59 0.13
N SER A 58 1.83 -8.90 0.26
CA SER A 58 3.16 -9.52 0.32
C SER A 58 4.15 -8.66 1.10
N ALA A 59 5.07 -9.33 1.82
CA ALA A 59 6.22 -8.68 2.44
C ALA A 59 7.46 -9.55 2.35
N THR A 60 8.60 -8.93 2.05
CA THR A 60 9.92 -9.58 2.03
C THR A 60 10.94 -8.70 2.74
N THR A 61 12.02 -9.32 3.21
CA THR A 61 13.10 -8.60 3.90
C THR A 61 14.43 -9.15 3.48
N GLY A 62 15.48 -8.36 3.69
CA GLY A 62 16.84 -8.81 3.45
C GLY A 62 17.86 -7.79 3.90
N SER A 63 19.10 -8.00 3.47
CA SER A 63 20.21 -7.10 3.71
C SER A 63 21.14 -7.06 2.51
N TYR A 64 21.94 -6.00 2.44
CA TYR A 64 23.04 -5.85 1.51
C TYR A 64 24.15 -5.01 2.14
N ALA A 65 25.37 -5.17 1.65
CA ALA A 65 26.50 -4.30 1.99
C ALA A 65 26.67 -3.30 0.86
N GLY A 66 26.71 -1.99 1.15
CA GLY A 66 26.95 -0.91 0.19
C GLY A 66 28.26 -1.08 -0.57
N ASP A 67 28.34 -0.51 -1.78
CA ASP A 67 29.48 -0.70 -2.70
C ASP A 67 29.78 0.53 -3.57
N ASP A 68 29.22 1.70 -3.25
CA ASP A 68 29.39 2.95 -4.00
C ASP A 68 29.07 2.82 -5.50
N THR A 69 28.20 1.89 -5.88
CA THR A 69 27.69 1.81 -7.26
C THR A 69 26.45 2.67 -7.47
N ASP A 70 26.36 3.31 -8.63
CA ASP A 70 25.18 4.06 -9.05
C ASP A 70 24.02 3.13 -9.42
N ASN A 71 22.81 3.46 -8.95
CA ASN A 71 21.59 2.70 -9.25
C ASN A 71 21.76 1.20 -9.06
N ARG A 72 22.37 0.81 -7.95
CA ARG A 72 22.54 -0.57 -7.57
C ARG A 72 21.20 -1.27 -7.45
N ALA A 73 21.04 -2.35 -8.18
CA ALA A 73 19.89 -3.24 -8.06
C ALA A 73 20.01 -4.13 -6.82
N ILE A 74 18.97 -4.14 -5.98
CA ILE A 74 18.85 -5.01 -4.82
C ILE A 74 17.68 -5.98 -5.05
N PRO A 75 17.94 -7.28 -5.17
CA PRO A 75 16.90 -8.29 -5.33
C PRO A 75 16.00 -8.35 -4.10
N HIS A 76 14.68 -8.32 -4.30
CA HIS A 76 13.71 -8.44 -3.20
C HIS A 76 12.89 -9.73 -3.23
N GLY A 77 12.87 -10.46 -4.34
CA GLY A 77 12.25 -11.80 -4.41
C GLY A 77 10.72 -11.81 -4.28
N MET A 78 10.05 -10.69 -4.52
CA MET A 78 8.59 -10.60 -4.40
C MET A 78 7.85 -11.11 -5.64
N GLY A 79 8.48 -11.09 -6.82
CA GLY A 79 7.82 -11.43 -8.08
C GLY A 79 6.79 -10.39 -8.55
N VAL A 80 6.61 -9.32 -7.78
CA VAL A 80 5.78 -8.15 -8.02
C VAL A 80 6.56 -6.91 -7.60
N ILE A 81 6.19 -5.74 -8.12
CA ILE A 81 6.86 -4.50 -7.77
C ILE A 81 6.39 -4.09 -6.36
N PRO A 82 7.27 -3.72 -5.40
CA PRO A 82 6.88 -3.26 -4.06
C PRO A 82 6.29 -1.83 -4.05
N ASP A 83 5.23 -1.60 -3.27
CA ASP A 83 4.62 -0.27 -3.06
C ASP A 83 5.38 0.58 -2.05
N LEU A 84 6.04 -0.08 -1.09
CA LEU A 84 6.88 0.58 -0.09
C LEU A 84 8.13 -0.24 0.16
N VAL A 85 9.29 0.44 0.22
CA VAL A 85 10.54 -0.14 0.70
C VAL A 85 11.09 0.73 1.82
N ILE A 86 11.39 0.12 2.97
CA ILE A 86 12.02 0.76 4.12
C ILE A 86 13.44 0.24 4.21
N ILE A 87 14.43 1.13 4.34
CA ILE A 87 15.85 0.78 4.38
C ILE A 87 16.49 1.41 5.63
N ILE A 88 17.23 0.60 6.38
CA ILE A 88 17.87 1.00 7.62
C ILE A 88 19.36 0.66 7.52
N GLY A 89 20.21 1.67 7.65
CA GLY A 89 21.67 1.48 7.71
C GLY A 89 22.14 1.17 9.13
N ASN A 90 23.21 0.39 9.27
CA ASN A 90 23.80 0.00 10.56
C ASN A 90 24.80 1.03 11.11
N ASN A 91 24.94 2.19 10.47
CA ASN A 91 25.90 3.21 10.84
C ASN A 91 25.23 4.27 11.72
N ASN A 92 25.89 4.71 12.80
CA ASN A 92 25.43 5.77 13.72
C ASN A 92 25.16 7.13 13.05
N SER A 93 25.53 7.28 11.78
CA SER A 93 25.30 8.48 10.98
C SER A 93 24.09 8.33 10.06
N ALA A 94 23.74 7.12 9.59
CA ALA A 94 22.75 6.92 8.53
C ALA A 94 21.32 6.85 9.10
N GLY A 95 20.70 8.01 9.34
CA GLY A 95 19.31 8.09 9.78
C GLY A 95 18.40 7.33 8.83
N GLY A 96 17.47 6.51 9.35
CA GLY A 96 16.64 5.59 8.55
C GLY A 96 16.07 6.22 7.27
N TYR A 97 15.95 5.40 6.23
CA TYR A 97 15.58 5.83 4.89
C TYR A 97 14.26 5.18 4.49
N ILE A 98 13.40 5.97 3.86
CA ILE A 98 12.14 5.48 3.32
C ILE A 98 12.19 5.66 1.81
N ALA A 99 12.15 4.56 1.07
CA ALA A 99 11.92 4.52 -0.36
C ALA A 99 10.41 4.34 -0.60
N VAL A 100 9.72 5.45 -0.84
CA VAL A 100 8.28 5.42 -1.15
C VAL A 100 8.11 5.35 -2.66
N ARG A 101 7.33 4.38 -3.13
CA ARG A 101 6.81 4.45 -4.49
C ARG A 101 5.86 5.64 -4.57
N THR A 102 6.18 6.61 -5.42
CA THR A 102 5.19 7.54 -5.92
C THR A 102 4.81 7.11 -7.34
N HIS A 103 3.60 7.46 -7.79
CA HIS A 103 3.12 7.21 -9.15
C HIS A 103 4.02 7.84 -10.26
N ALA A 104 5.04 8.62 -9.87
CA ALA A 104 5.94 9.36 -10.74
C ALA A 104 7.44 9.11 -10.47
N GLY A 105 7.81 8.18 -9.57
CA GLY A 105 9.21 7.88 -9.26
C GLY A 105 9.43 7.33 -7.83
N VAL A 106 10.66 6.86 -7.56
CA VAL A 106 11.11 6.44 -6.23
C VAL A 106 11.96 7.56 -5.63
N TYR A 107 11.60 8.03 -4.44
CA TYR A 107 12.39 8.99 -3.68
C TYR A 107 13.00 8.30 -2.47
N LEU A 108 14.32 8.28 -2.39
CA LEU A 108 15.02 7.97 -1.15
C LEU A 108 15.00 9.23 -0.28
N THR A 109 14.24 9.20 0.81
CA THR A 109 14.23 10.29 1.79
C THR A 109 15.14 9.93 2.95
N CYS A 110 16.25 10.64 3.09
CA CYS A 110 17.09 10.55 4.28
C CYS A 110 16.44 11.34 5.43
N ILE A 111 16.12 10.68 6.54
CA ILE A 111 15.41 11.34 7.66
C ILE A 111 16.28 12.39 8.36
N SER A 112 17.62 12.24 8.36
CA SER A 112 18.53 13.19 9.01
C SER A 112 18.78 14.45 8.18
N THR A 113 18.91 14.34 6.85
CA THR A 113 19.21 15.48 5.96
C THR A 113 17.98 16.05 5.25
N ARG A 114 16.84 15.33 5.29
CA ARG A 114 15.60 15.66 4.55
C ARG A 114 15.79 15.80 3.04
N ALA A 115 16.90 15.27 2.52
CA ALA A 115 17.18 15.27 1.09
C ALA A 115 16.43 14.13 0.40
N ARG A 116 16.04 14.39 -0.86
CA ARG A 116 15.36 13.43 -1.74
C ARG A 116 16.25 13.10 -2.91
N TYR A 117 16.50 11.82 -3.10
CA TYR A 117 17.36 11.30 -4.15
C TYR A 117 16.55 10.40 -5.07
N THR A 118 16.71 10.59 -6.38
CA THR A 118 16.01 9.81 -7.41
C THR A 118 16.84 8.62 -7.84
N THR A 119 16.26 7.42 -7.80
CA THR A 119 16.87 6.21 -8.36
C THR A 119 16.00 5.64 -9.47
N THR A 120 16.54 4.64 -10.18
CA THR A 120 15.75 3.81 -11.10
C THR A 120 14.51 3.26 -10.40
N ILE A 121 13.37 3.30 -11.08
CA ILE A 121 12.10 2.78 -10.56
C ILE A 121 12.25 1.28 -10.28
N SER A 122 11.69 0.80 -9.17
CA SER A 122 11.66 -0.62 -8.83
C SER A 122 10.88 -1.43 -9.87
N ASP A 123 11.26 -2.69 -10.07
CA ASP A 123 10.56 -3.65 -10.90
C ASP A 123 10.14 -4.88 -10.09
N ALA A 124 9.71 -5.96 -10.75
CA ALA A 124 9.23 -7.17 -10.08
C ALA A 124 10.34 -8.00 -9.40
N THR A 125 11.60 -7.65 -9.67
CA THR A 125 12.80 -8.37 -9.24
C THR A 125 13.65 -7.53 -8.30
N ASN A 126 13.83 -6.23 -8.60
CA ASN A 126 14.75 -5.35 -7.89
C ASN A 126 14.14 -4.00 -7.52
N PHE A 127 14.62 -3.44 -6.41
CA PHE A 127 14.59 -2.01 -6.13
C PHE A 127 16.00 -1.44 -6.30
N HIS A 128 16.12 -0.12 -6.46
CA HIS A 128 17.41 0.52 -6.76
C HIS A 128 17.82 1.55 -5.71
N VAL A 129 19.12 1.52 -5.37
CA VAL A 129 19.78 2.41 -4.41
C VAL A 129 21.06 3.00 -5.00
N GLY A 130 21.68 3.97 -4.33
CA GLY A 130 22.97 4.54 -4.76
C GLY A 130 22.86 5.65 -5.82
N LEU A 131 23.54 6.77 -5.55
CA LEU A 131 23.78 7.87 -6.47
C LEU A 131 25.15 8.50 -6.24
N SER A 132 25.83 8.83 -7.34
CA SER A 132 27.23 9.24 -7.38
C SER A 132 27.51 10.58 -6.73
N SER A 133 26.47 11.39 -6.56
CA SER A 133 26.58 12.64 -5.81
C SER A 133 26.62 12.43 -4.29
N ASP A 134 26.06 11.32 -3.77
CA ASP A 134 25.93 11.07 -2.33
C ASP A 134 25.51 9.60 -2.03
N TYR A 135 26.48 8.67 -1.97
CA TYR A 135 26.20 7.26 -1.67
C TYR A 135 25.69 7.03 -0.24
N TYR A 136 26.13 7.87 0.69
CA TYR A 136 25.67 7.86 2.08
C TYR A 136 24.18 8.19 2.18
N ALA A 137 23.72 9.24 1.51
CA ALA A 137 22.31 9.63 1.56
C ALA A 137 21.41 8.81 0.61
N SER A 138 22.00 8.01 -0.27
CA SER A 138 21.30 7.11 -1.20
C SER A 138 21.42 5.62 -0.81
N VAL A 139 21.82 5.33 0.43
CA VAL A 139 21.89 3.99 1.04
C VAL A 139 22.72 2.98 0.25
N ASN A 140 23.88 3.40 -0.25
CA ASN A 140 24.83 2.50 -0.91
C ASN A 140 26.30 2.80 -0.59
N GLU A 141 26.59 3.43 0.55
CA GLU A 141 27.97 3.73 0.98
C GLU A 141 28.79 2.45 1.14
N ASP A 142 29.96 2.38 0.50
CA ASP A 142 30.87 1.24 0.59
C ASP A 142 31.24 0.93 2.05
N GLY A 143 31.35 -0.36 2.36
CA GLY A 143 31.62 -0.84 3.72
C GLY A 143 30.46 -0.71 4.71
N SER A 144 29.31 -0.18 4.29
CA SER A 144 28.12 -0.01 5.15
C SER A 144 27.12 -1.14 5.01
N GLY A 145 26.59 -1.64 6.13
CA GLY A 145 25.53 -2.65 6.12
C GLY A 145 24.13 -2.03 6.13
N TYR A 146 23.23 -2.54 5.29
CA TYR A 146 21.84 -2.10 5.22
C TYR A 146 20.87 -3.27 5.37
N HIS A 147 19.76 -3.04 6.07
CA HIS A 147 18.62 -3.94 6.15
C HIS A 147 17.43 -3.30 5.46
N TRP A 148 16.59 -4.11 4.81
CA TRP A 148 15.43 -3.60 4.10
C TRP A 148 14.19 -4.46 4.32
N TYR A 149 13.04 -3.80 4.18
CA TYR A 149 11.70 -4.39 4.26
C TYR A 149 10.89 -3.85 3.08
N ALA A 150 10.33 -4.74 2.26
CA ALA A 150 9.53 -4.40 1.10
C ALA A 150 8.09 -4.91 1.27
N PHE A 151 7.11 -4.10 0.88
CA PHE A 151 5.67 -4.35 1.08
C PHE A 151 4.88 -4.10 -0.20
N GLU A 152 3.86 -4.91 -0.44
CA GLU A 152 2.81 -4.76 -1.47
C GLU A 152 1.45 -4.72 -0.75
N PHE A 153 0.56 -3.80 -1.13
CA PHE A 153 -0.74 -3.58 -0.49
C PHE A 153 -1.92 -3.64 -1.46
#